data_AF-A0A142XYQ0-F1
#
_entry.id   AF-A0A142XYQ0-F1
#
_cell.length_a   1.000
_cell.length_b   1.000
_cell.length_c   1.000
_cell.angle_alpha   90.00
_cell.angle_beta   90.00
_cell.angle_gamma   90.00
#
_symmetry.space_group_name_H-M   'P 1'
#
loop_
_entity.id
_entity.type
_entity.pdbx_description
1 polymer ?
#
loop_
_entity_poly.entity_id
_entity_poly.type
_entity_poly.pdbx_seq_one_letter_code
_entity_poly.pdbx_strand_id
1 'polypeptide(L)' 'MSEGTGQVDPTRIPVEQAAKLLAAAYRERIDPEKIRLDIQSGAPVNADGTINLVHYSAWQAKEMGRGE' A
#
# COMPACT_ATOMS: atom_id res chain seq x y z
N MET A 1 -16.00 -15.89 -19.85
CA MET A 1 -15.70 -16.37 -18.50
C MET A 1 -15.26 -15.15 -17.71
N SER A 2 -16.16 -14.52 -16.98
CA SER A 2 -15.79 -13.40 -16.11
C SER A 2 -15.17 -14.01 -14.86
N GLU A 3 -13.84 -14.02 -14.79
CA GLU A 3 -13.14 -14.40 -13.56
C GLU A 3 -13.68 -13.49 -12.44
N GLY A 4 -14.34 -14.09 -11.46
CA GLY A 4 -14.87 -13.37 -10.31
C GLY A 4 -13.74 -12.57 -9.70
N THR A 5 -13.91 -11.25 -9.61
CA THR A 5 -12.95 -10.34 -9.00
C THR A 5 -12.66 -10.83 -7.59
N GLY A 6 -11.51 -11.48 -7.41
CA GLY A 6 -11.03 -11.96 -6.11
C GLY A 6 -11.05 -10.79 -5.14
N GLN A 7 -11.98 -10.84 -4.20
CA GLN A 7 -12.24 -9.78 -3.25
C GLN A 7 -10.95 -9.47 -2.48
N VAL A 8 -10.37 -8.29 -2.72
CA VAL A 8 -9.20 -7.83 -1.98
C VAL A 8 -9.68 -7.36 -0.61
N ASP A 9 -9.16 -7.95 0.46
CA ASP A 9 -9.37 -7.43 1.81
C ASP A 9 -8.51 -6.16 1.99
N PRO A 10 -9.11 -4.96 2.10
CA PRO A 10 -8.36 -3.72 2.15
C PRO A 10 -7.56 -3.55 3.46
N THR A 11 -7.82 -4.39 4.46
CA THR A 11 -7.13 -4.33 5.76
C THR A 11 -5.92 -5.26 5.83
N ARG A 12 -5.78 -6.18 4.87
CA ARG A 12 -4.75 -7.22 4.83
C ARG A 12 -4.24 -7.47 3.41
N ILE A 13 -3.47 -6.53 2.87
CA ILE A 13 -2.91 -6.60 1.51
C ILE A 13 -1.40 -6.94 1.56
N PRO A 14 -0.91 -7.98 0.87
CA PRO A 14 0.52 -8.19 0.69
C PRO A 14 1.19 -7.00 -0.01
N VAL A 15 2.43 -6.67 0.34
CA VAL A 15 3.17 -5.50 -0.18
C VAL A 15 3.17 -5.44 -1.72
N GLU A 16 3.38 -6.57 -2.35
CA GLU A 16 3.44 -6.77 -3.79
C GLU A 16 2.09 -6.48 -4.46
N GLN A 17 1.00 -6.82 -3.79
CA GLN A 17 -0.35 -6.56 -4.26
C GLN A 17 -0.75 -5.10 -4.01
N ALA A 18 -0.31 -4.52 -2.88
CA ALA A 18 -0.48 -3.10 -2.61
C ALA A 18 0.21 -2.24 -3.67
N ALA A 19 1.43 -2.59 -4.08
CA ALA A 19 2.15 -1.91 -5.16
C ALA A 19 1.37 -1.95 -6.48
N LYS A 20 0.81 -3.11 -6.86
CA LYS A 20 -0.03 -3.23 -8.06
C LYS A 20 -1.30 -2.38 -7.97
N LEU A 21 -1.97 -2.39 -6.81
CA LEU A 21 -3.19 -1.63 -6.58
C LEU A 21 -2.93 -0.13 -6.66
N LEU A 22 -1.88 0.35 -6.01
CA LEU A 22 -1.48 1.77 -6.04
C LEU A 22 -1.00 2.18 -7.43
N ALA A 23 -0.27 1.32 -8.14
CA ALA A 23 0.15 1.58 -9.50
C ALA A 23 -1.05 1.78 -10.45
N ALA A 24 -2.08 0.93 -10.31
CA ALA A 24 -3.32 1.07 -11.06
C ALA A 24 -4.09 2.36 -10.68
N ALA A 25 -4.17 2.68 -9.39
CA ALA A 25 -4.88 3.85 -8.89
C ALA A 25 -4.24 5.17 -9.32
N TYR A 26 -2.91 5.28 -9.20
CA TYR A 26 -2.15 6.48 -9.56
C TYR A 26 -1.82 6.57 -11.06
N ARG A 27 -2.03 5.49 -11.82
CA ARG A 27 -1.55 5.36 -13.22
C ARG A 27 -0.04 5.64 -13.33
N GLU A 28 0.71 5.21 -12.32
CA GLU A 28 2.17 5.33 -12.22
C GLU A 28 2.77 3.97 -11.89
N ARG A 29 3.99 3.69 -12.36
CA ARG A 29 4.74 2.51 -11.90
C ARG A 29 5.15 2.68 -10.43
N ILE A 30 4.55 1.89 -9.55
CA ILE A 30 4.96 1.75 -8.15
C ILE A 30 5.72 0.44 -7.98
N ASP A 31 6.97 0.52 -7.55
CA ASP A 31 7.78 -0.65 -7.22
C ASP A 31 7.50 -1.10 -5.77
N PRO A 32 7.35 -2.41 -5.49
CA PRO A 32 7.19 -2.91 -4.12
C PRO A 32 8.31 -2.45 -3.17
N GLU A 33 9.52 -2.18 -3.67
CA GLU A 33 10.61 -1.66 -2.85
C GLU A 33 10.31 -0.26 -2.29
N LYS A 34 9.54 0.59 -2.99
CA LYS A 34 9.10 1.90 -2.45
C LYS A 34 8.30 1.71 -1.16
N ILE A 35 7.35 0.77 -1.17
CA ILE A 35 6.52 0.47 0.01
C ILE A 35 7.35 -0.12 1.14
N ARG A 36 8.36 -0.96 0.83
CA ARG A 36 9.29 -1.49 1.84
C ARG A 36 10.15 -0.40 2.47
N LEU A 37 10.53 0.63 1.71
CA LEU A 37 11.24 1.80 2.23
C LEU A 37 10.35 2.64 3.15
N ASP A 38 9.07 2.80 2.80
CA ASP A 38 8.11 3.48 3.67
C ASP A 38 7.93 2.74 5.00
N ILE A 39 7.85 1.40 4.98
CA ILE A 39 7.78 0.59 6.20
C ILE A 39 9.05 0.78 7.05
N GLN A 40 10.23 0.79 6.44
CA GLN A 40 11.49 1.11 7.15
C GLN A 40 11.50 2.54 7.71
N SER A 41 10.77 3.46 7.08
CA SER A 41 10.58 4.84 7.52
C SER A 41 9.47 5.01 8.55
N GLY A 42 8.83 3.92 8.98
CA GLY A 42 7.82 3.89 10.03
C GLY A 42 6.37 3.83 9.55
N ALA A 43 6.12 3.49 8.28
CA ALA A 43 4.77 3.22 7.82
C ALA A 43 4.15 2.02 8.55
N PRO A 44 2.85 2.07 8.90
CA PRO A 44 2.20 1.01 9.65
C PRO A 44 2.11 -0.29 8.83
N VAL A 45 2.50 -1.40 9.44
CA VAL A 45 2.39 -2.76 8.89
C VAL A 45 1.71 -3.67 9.91
N ASN A 46 0.87 -4.59 9.44
CA ASN A 46 0.25 -5.59 10.30
C ASN A 46 1.30 -6.57 10.83
N ALA A 47 1.01 -7.25 11.93
CA ALA A 47 1.92 -8.21 12.55
C ALA A 47 2.34 -9.37 11.61
N ASP A 48 1.49 -9.71 10.64
CA ASP A 48 1.74 -10.71 9.61
C ASP A 48 2.44 -10.18 8.35
N GLY A 49 2.86 -8.90 8.34
CA GLY A 49 3.58 -8.30 7.22
C GLY A 49 2.70 -7.76 6.09
N THR A 50 1.37 -7.88 6.20
CA THR A 50 0.42 -7.23 5.27
C THR A 50 0.16 -5.77 5.64
N ILE A 51 -0.44 -5.04 4.71
CA ILE A 51 -0.75 -3.62 4.85
C ILE A 51 -2.26 -3.45 5.01
N ASN A 52 -2.65 -2.60 5.96
CA ASN A 52 -3.96 -1.98 5.97
C ASN A 52 -3.92 -0.71 5.11
N LEU A 53 -4.66 -0.70 4.00
CA LEU A 53 -4.59 0.35 2.99
C LEU A 53 -4.94 1.73 3.56
N VAL A 54 -5.96 1.81 4.42
CA VAL A 54 -6.40 3.07 5.02
C VAL A 54 -5.31 3.65 5.92
N HIS A 55 -4.73 2.83 6.78
CA HIS A 55 -3.65 3.27 7.68
C HIS A 55 -2.41 3.70 6.89
N TYR A 56 -2.04 2.96 5.85
CA TYR A 56 -0.90 3.29 5.01
C TYR A 56 -1.12 4.58 4.23
N SER A 57 -2.30 4.80 3.64
CA SER A 57 -2.64 6.07 2.97
C SER A 57 -2.68 7.25 3.94
N ALA A 58 -3.16 7.07 5.17
CA ALA A 58 -3.12 8.10 6.20
C ALA A 58 -1.68 8.46 6.60
N TRP A 59 -0.79 7.48 6.72
CA TRP A 59 0.63 7.72 6.94
C TRP A 59 1.27 8.47 5.78
N GLN A 60 0.98 8.09 4.52
CA GLN A 60 1.48 8.81 3.34
C GLN A 60 1.03 10.28 3.35
N ALA A 61 -0.24 10.56 3.63
CA ALA A 61 -0.76 11.91 3.71
C ALA A 61 -0.06 12.74 4.81
N LYS A 62 0.19 12.12 5.97
CA LYS A 62 0.97 12.73 7.05
C LYS A 62 2.40 13.02 6.63
N GLU A 63 3.05 12.13 5.90
CA GLU A 63 4.46 12.30 5.51
C GLU A 63 4.62 13.33 4.40
N MET A 64 3.70 13.42 3.45
CA MET A 64 3.66 14.50 2.45
C MET A 64 3.53 15.89 3.11
N GLY A 65 2.80 15.99 4.23
CA GLY A 65 2.66 17.23 5.00
C GLY A 65 3.85 17.57 5.92
N ARG A 66 4.88 16.72 6.02
CA ARG A 66 6.11 16.98 6.79
C ARG A 66 7.21 17.60 5.93
N GLY A 67 7.02 17.66 4.61
CA GLY A 67 7.90 18.35 3.67
C GLY A 67 7.59 19.83 3.57
N GLU A 68 7.65 20.57 4.68
CA GLU A 68 7.71 22.05 4.76
C GLU A 68 8.75 22.46 5.80
#